data_AF-A0A2U8FH82-F1
#
_entry.id   AF-A0A2U8FH82-F1
#
_cell.length_a   1.000
_cell.length_b   1.000
_cell.length_c   1.000
_cell.angle_alpha   90.00
_cell.angle_beta   90.00
_cell.angle_gamma   90.00
#
_symmetry.space_group_name_H-M   'P 1'
#
loop_
_entity.id
_entity.type
_entity.pdbx_description
1 polymer ?
#
loop_
_entity_poly.entity_id
_entity_poly.type
_entity_poly.pdbx_seq_one_letter_code
_entity_poly.pdbx_strand_id
1 'polypeptide(L)'
;MKSLSNHQQLQRFLIASHFTRGNLVIYFFLILSLFSILMVGVLGIDKENKTLFPQEAIVRFEIFDFNYYKISPLGVEIFAYGKIGRENKKQENELEDFNINHYLFDTHTQETLHSHFALYDNNTINFPQGVYYIRNDTQFWSQRATYTPSLKELLGNGDFIIASNTYRIKGKNITYKDNKISANTIKGILITDKE
;
A
#
# COMPACT_ATOMS: atom_id res chain seq x y z
N MET A 1 -87.74 -34.95 -15.87
CA MET A 1 -86.71 -36.00 -15.77
C MET A 1 -85.52 -35.57 -16.62
N LYS A 2 -84.32 -35.49 -16.02
CA LYS A 2 -82.99 -35.07 -16.58
C LYS A 2 -82.86 -33.57 -16.92
N SER A 3 -82.14 -32.72 -16.17
CA SER A 3 -80.73 -32.66 -15.69
C SER A 3 -79.81 -31.87 -16.64
N LEU A 4 -79.07 -30.92 -16.03
CA LEU A 4 -78.02 -30.00 -16.53
C LEU A 4 -78.53 -28.77 -17.31
N SER A 5 -78.31 -27.54 -16.83
CA SER A 5 -76.99 -26.94 -16.61
C SER A 5 -76.94 -26.04 -15.37
N ASN A 6 -76.21 -26.50 -14.35
CA ASN A 6 -75.93 -25.78 -13.11
C ASN A 6 -74.71 -24.84 -13.24
N HIS A 7 -74.25 -24.57 -14.47
CA HIS A 7 -72.98 -23.84 -14.69
C HIS A 7 -73.15 -22.35 -14.99
N GLN A 8 -74.35 -21.87 -15.35
CA GLN A 8 -74.58 -20.46 -15.67
C GLN A 8 -75.13 -19.62 -14.51
N GLN A 9 -75.61 -20.24 -13.42
CA GLN A 9 -76.09 -19.50 -12.25
C GLN A 9 -74.99 -19.19 -11.22
N LEU A 10 -73.93 -20.01 -11.16
CA LEU A 10 -72.80 -19.77 -10.25
C LEU A 10 -71.84 -18.65 -10.71
N GLN A 11 -71.83 -18.32 -12.01
CA GLN A 11 -71.01 -17.20 -12.51
C GLN A 11 -71.68 -15.83 -12.33
N ARG A 12 -72.99 -15.76 -12.12
CA ARG A 12 -73.71 -14.49 -11.89
C ARG A 12 -73.72 -14.05 -10.42
N PHE A 13 -73.29 -14.90 -9.49
CA PHE A 13 -73.25 -14.55 -8.06
C PHE A 13 -71.91 -13.96 -7.60
N LEU A 14 -70.85 -14.07 -8.40
CA LEU A 14 -69.50 -13.62 -8.00
C LEU A 14 -69.08 -12.25 -8.54
N ILE A 15 -69.92 -11.59 -9.34
CA ILE A 15 -69.62 -10.25 -9.88
C ILE A 15 -70.86 -9.35 -9.75
N ALA A 16 -71.43 -9.31 -8.54
CA ALA A 16 -72.36 -8.27 -8.15
C ALA A 16 -71.62 -7.34 -7.18
N SER A 17 -71.21 -6.21 -7.71
CA SER A 17 -70.46 -5.13 -7.08
C SER A 17 -71.08 -4.63 -5.78
N HIS A 18 -70.48 -4.96 -4.63
CA HIS A 18 -70.59 -4.14 -3.42
C HIS A 18 -69.49 -3.07 -3.42
N PHE A 19 -69.54 -2.20 -4.43
CA PHE A 19 -68.70 -1.00 -4.51
C PHE A 19 -69.43 0.17 -3.86
N THR A 20 -69.64 0.08 -2.54
CA THR A 20 -70.03 1.25 -1.75
C THR A 20 -68.81 2.16 -1.59
N ARG A 21 -69.01 3.47 -1.63
CA ARG A 21 -67.95 4.50 -1.59
C ARG A 21 -66.94 4.30 -0.44
N GLY A 22 -67.38 3.68 0.67
CA GLY A 22 -66.51 3.29 1.80
C GLY A 22 -65.60 2.09 1.54
N ASN A 23 -66.06 1.08 0.79
CA ASN A 23 -65.24 -0.06 0.40
C ASN A 23 -64.13 0.34 -0.58
N LEU A 24 -64.39 1.35 -1.42
CA LEU A 24 -63.41 1.95 -2.34
C LEU A 24 -62.17 2.48 -1.61
N VAL A 25 -62.40 3.19 -0.52
CA VAL A 25 -61.33 3.76 0.31
C VAL A 25 -60.51 2.64 0.96
N ILE A 26 -61.17 1.58 1.44
CA ILE A 26 -60.51 0.42 2.02
C ILE A 26 -59.64 -0.31 0.97
N TYR A 27 -60.17 -0.56 -0.24
CA TYR A 27 -59.39 -1.16 -1.31
C TYR A 27 -58.21 -0.30 -1.75
N PHE A 28 -58.39 1.04 -1.77
CA PHE A 28 -57.30 1.96 -2.06
C PHE A 28 -56.16 1.83 -1.03
N PHE A 29 -56.48 1.83 0.27
CA PHE A 29 -55.46 1.67 1.31
C PHE A 29 -54.83 0.27 1.34
N LEU A 30 -55.58 -0.79 1.01
CA LEU A 30 -55.04 -2.15 0.90
C LEU A 30 -54.05 -2.28 -0.26
N ILE A 31 -54.39 -1.73 -1.43
CA ILE A 31 -53.51 -1.71 -2.60
C ILE A 31 -52.27 -0.86 -2.31
N LEU A 32 -52.45 0.30 -1.68
CA LEU A 32 -51.33 1.17 -1.31
C LEU A 32 -50.38 0.49 -0.34
N SER A 33 -50.92 -0.23 0.66
CA SER A 33 -50.14 -1.02 1.63
C SER A 33 -49.36 -2.14 0.96
N LEU A 34 -49.98 -2.88 0.03
CA LEU A 34 -49.29 -3.91 -0.73
C LEU A 34 -48.17 -3.33 -1.60
N PHE A 35 -48.43 -2.18 -2.22
CA PHE A 35 -47.46 -1.50 -3.07
C PHE A 35 -46.27 -0.95 -2.27
N SER A 36 -46.50 -0.44 -1.06
CA SER A 36 -45.41 0.03 -0.19
C SER A 36 -44.58 -1.13 0.37
N ILE A 37 -45.18 -2.28 0.71
CA ILE A 37 -44.43 -3.49 1.09
C ILE A 37 -43.56 -3.98 -0.08
N LEU A 38 -44.14 -4.03 -1.29
CA LEU A 38 -43.39 -4.42 -2.50
C LEU A 38 -42.24 -3.44 -2.80
N MET A 39 -42.48 -2.13 -2.65
CA MET A 39 -41.44 -1.12 -2.83
C MET A 39 -40.31 -1.25 -1.79
N VAL A 40 -40.62 -1.53 -0.52
CA VAL A 40 -39.61 -1.79 0.50
C VAL A 40 -38.80 -3.05 0.16
N GLY A 41 -39.44 -4.09 -0.39
CA GLY A 41 -38.76 -5.28 -0.90
C GLY A 41 -37.80 -4.96 -2.05
N VAL A 42 -38.27 -4.24 -3.08
CA VAL A 42 -37.45 -3.86 -4.25
C VAL A 42 -36.29 -2.94 -3.86
N LEU A 43 -36.52 -1.96 -2.98
CA LEU A 43 -35.47 -1.07 -2.47
C LEU A 43 -34.53 -1.75 -1.47
N GLY A 44 -34.98 -2.81 -0.80
CA GLY A 44 -34.19 -3.61 0.15
C GLY A 44 -33.24 -4.59 -0.55
N ILE A 45 -33.65 -5.16 -1.69
CA ILE A 45 -32.82 -6.08 -2.50
C ILE A 45 -31.58 -5.37 -3.08
N ASP A 46 -31.67 -4.06 -3.32
CA ASP A 46 -30.56 -3.24 -3.83
C ASP A 46 -29.50 -2.88 -2.77
N LYS A 47 -29.73 -3.19 -1.49
CA LYS A 47 -28.80 -2.84 -0.39
C LYS A 47 -27.72 -3.88 -0.10
N GLU A 48 -27.86 -5.13 -0.55
CA GLU A 48 -26.89 -6.17 -0.20
C GLU A 48 -25.77 -6.40 -1.24
N ASN A 49 -25.83 -5.77 -2.42
CA ASN A 49 -24.82 -5.98 -3.47
C ASN A 49 -24.28 -4.67 -4.09
N LYS A 50 -24.17 -3.62 -3.29
CA LYS A 50 -23.51 -2.37 -3.69
C LYS A 50 -22.31 -2.05 -2.79
N THR A 51 -21.32 -2.93 -2.76
CA THR A 51 -19.93 -2.46 -2.78
C THR A 51 -19.65 -1.94 -4.21
N LEU A 52 -20.26 -0.80 -4.57
CA LEU A 52 -20.21 -0.19 -5.91
C LEU A 52 -18.87 0.47 -6.24
N PHE A 53 -17.86 0.23 -5.43
CA PHE A 53 -16.48 0.47 -5.79
C PHE A 53 -15.74 -0.81 -5.42
N PRO A 54 -14.96 -1.43 -6.34
CA PRO A 54 -13.75 -2.06 -5.86
C PRO A 54 -13.11 -0.98 -4.97
N GLN A 55 -12.83 -1.28 -3.70
CA GLN A 55 -11.82 -0.50 -2.99
C GLN A 55 -10.53 -0.70 -3.79
N GLU A 56 -10.37 0.02 -4.90
CA GLU A 56 -9.08 0.31 -5.44
C GLU A 56 -8.33 0.90 -4.26
N ALA A 57 -7.31 0.18 -3.79
CA ALA A 57 -6.56 0.54 -2.60
C ALA A 57 -6.25 2.04 -2.66
N ILE A 58 -6.96 2.80 -1.83
CA ILE A 58 -6.88 4.25 -1.83
C ILE A 58 -5.48 4.57 -1.30
N VAL A 59 -4.62 5.05 -2.18
CA VAL A 59 -3.30 5.55 -1.84
C VAL A 59 -3.48 6.66 -0.80
N ARG A 60 -3.00 6.41 0.43
CA ARG A 60 -3.24 7.34 1.56
C ARG A 60 -2.58 8.69 1.37
N PHE A 61 -1.42 8.72 0.72
CA PHE A 61 -0.70 9.95 0.43
C PHE A 61 0.19 9.79 -0.80
N GLU A 62 0.44 10.92 -1.43
CA GLU A 62 1.46 11.09 -2.47
C GLU A 62 2.04 12.50 -2.30
N ILE A 63 3.37 12.60 -2.29
CA ILE A 63 4.13 13.83 -2.14
C ILE A 63 5.15 13.93 -3.28
N PHE A 64 5.34 15.14 -3.79
CA PHE A 64 6.23 15.45 -4.90
C PHE A 64 7.28 16.47 -4.48
N ASP A 65 8.50 16.34 -5.02
CA ASP A 65 9.64 17.25 -4.82
C ASP A 65 9.79 17.70 -3.36
N PHE A 66 9.88 16.71 -2.46
CA PHE A 66 9.79 16.94 -1.03
C PHE A 66 11.14 17.21 -0.39
N ASN A 67 11.10 17.92 0.73
CA ASN A 67 12.18 18.04 1.69
C ASN A 67 11.68 17.59 3.06
N TYR A 68 12.48 16.80 3.77
CA TYR A 68 12.20 16.28 5.09
C TYR A 68 13.33 16.62 6.04
N TYR A 69 12.98 17.11 7.22
CA TYR A 69 13.92 17.47 8.27
C TYR A 69 13.52 16.76 9.56
N LYS A 70 14.43 15.97 10.13
CA LYS A 70 14.32 15.47 11.51
C LYS A 70 15.13 16.39 12.41
N ILE A 71 14.43 17.14 13.25
CA ILE A 71 15.04 18.08 14.20
C ILE A 71 15.12 17.42 15.57
N SER A 72 16.30 17.48 16.18
CA SER A 72 16.58 17.09 17.55
C SER A 72 16.92 18.34 18.39
N PRO A 73 17.03 18.24 19.72
CA PRO A 73 17.51 19.34 20.56
C PRO A 73 18.92 19.85 20.19
N LEU A 74 19.73 19.02 19.52
CA LEU A 74 21.09 19.37 19.07
C LEU A 74 21.11 20.05 17.69
N GLY A 75 19.97 20.10 16.99
CA GLY A 75 19.85 20.63 15.64
C GLY A 75 19.27 19.62 14.66
N VAL A 76 19.49 19.86 13.36
CA VAL A 76 19.03 18.98 12.28
C VAL A 76 19.83 17.69 12.28
N GLU A 77 19.19 16.58 12.63
CA GLU A 77 19.78 15.24 12.65
C GLU A 77 19.71 14.61 11.26
N ILE A 78 18.55 14.69 10.60
CA ILE A 78 18.35 14.13 9.26
C ILE A 78 17.84 15.20 8.34
N PHE A 79 18.44 15.32 7.16
CA PHE A 79 17.90 16.05 6.04
C PHE A 79 17.76 15.08 4.86
N ALA A 80 16.53 14.89 4.38
CA ALA A 80 16.24 14.06 3.23
C ALA A 80 15.47 14.85 2.18
N TYR A 81 15.67 14.54 0.91
CA TYR A 81 14.94 15.12 -0.20
C TYR A 81 14.76 14.08 -1.30
N GLY A 82 13.67 14.19 -2.06
CA GLY A 82 13.37 13.23 -3.12
C GLY A 82 12.28 13.70 -4.06
N LYS A 83 12.08 12.96 -5.15
CA LYS A 83 11.15 13.32 -6.22
C LYS A 83 9.72 12.92 -5.91
N ILE A 84 9.51 11.67 -5.48
CA ILE A 84 8.18 11.13 -5.17
C ILE A 84 8.26 10.34 -3.88
N GLY A 85 7.29 10.54 -3.00
CA GLY A 85 7.01 9.66 -1.88
C GLY A 85 5.52 9.30 -1.86
N ARG A 86 5.17 8.03 -1.78
CA ARG A 86 3.76 7.62 -1.76
C ARG A 86 3.52 6.31 -1.04
N GLU A 87 2.28 6.03 -0.71
CA GLU A 87 1.85 4.69 -0.33
C GLU A 87 1.29 3.96 -1.55
N ASN A 88 1.72 2.73 -1.82
CA ASN A 88 1.22 1.97 -2.98
C ASN A 88 -0.05 1.18 -2.65
N LYS A 89 -0.60 0.50 -3.67
CA LYS A 89 -1.82 -0.33 -3.52
C LYS A 89 -1.65 -1.51 -2.56
N LYS A 90 -0.42 -1.87 -2.21
CA LYS A 90 -0.08 -2.92 -1.23
C LYS A 90 0.21 -2.36 0.17
N GLN A 91 -0.03 -1.06 0.39
CA GLN A 91 0.28 -0.36 1.64
C GLN A 91 1.79 -0.29 1.97
N GLU A 92 2.64 -0.41 0.97
CA GLU A 92 4.08 -0.19 1.11
C GLU A 92 4.39 1.29 0.79
N ASN A 93 5.31 1.87 1.53
CA ASN A 93 5.79 3.23 1.25
C ASN A 93 6.87 3.17 0.17
N GLU A 94 6.70 3.93 -0.91
CA GLU A 94 7.64 4.05 -2.01
C GLU A 94 8.35 5.40 -1.95
N LEU A 95 9.66 5.41 -2.21
CA LEU A 95 10.45 6.61 -2.41
C LEU A 95 11.20 6.52 -3.74
N GLU A 96 11.08 7.56 -4.56
CA GLU A 96 11.75 7.68 -5.85
C GLU A 96 12.81 8.80 -5.81
N ASP A 97 14.00 8.51 -6.37
CA ASP A 97 15.14 9.43 -6.54
C ASP A 97 15.40 10.28 -5.31
N PHE A 98 15.80 9.64 -4.21
CA PHE A 98 15.93 10.29 -2.92
C PHE A 98 17.36 10.25 -2.39
N ASN A 99 17.64 11.21 -1.52
CA ASN A 99 18.89 11.38 -0.81
C ASN A 99 18.60 11.61 0.66
N ILE A 100 19.43 11.03 1.52
CA ILE A 100 19.37 11.18 2.96
C ILE A 100 20.76 11.60 3.43
N ASN A 101 20.82 12.68 4.21
CA ASN A 101 21.99 13.07 4.98
C ASN A 101 21.64 12.90 6.45
N HIS A 102 22.42 12.11 7.18
CA HIS A 102 22.27 11.87 8.62
C HIS A 102 23.53 12.35 9.33
N TYR A 103 23.36 13.32 10.22
CA TYR A 103 24.42 13.79 11.10
C TYR A 103 24.37 13.05 12.44
N LEU A 104 25.47 12.37 12.77
CA LEU A 104 25.68 11.65 14.01
C LEU A 104 26.41 12.55 15.00
N PHE A 105 25.65 13.25 15.85
CA PHE A 105 26.18 14.23 16.82
C PHE A 105 27.19 13.63 17.80
N ASP A 106 27.01 12.38 18.19
CA ASP A 106 27.86 11.61 19.09
C ASP A 106 29.27 11.39 18.53
N THR A 107 29.38 11.14 17.22
CA THR A 107 30.67 10.87 16.57
C THR A 107 31.18 12.05 15.74
N HIS A 108 30.38 13.12 15.59
CA HIS A 108 30.63 14.24 14.69
C HIS A 108 30.87 13.76 13.24
N THR A 109 30.12 12.75 12.82
CA THR A 109 30.22 12.19 11.47
C THR A 109 28.94 12.41 10.69
N GLN A 110 29.07 12.48 9.37
CA GLN A 110 27.94 12.54 8.45
C GLN A 110 27.89 11.26 7.64
N GLU A 111 26.69 10.71 7.53
CA GLU A 111 26.38 9.59 6.66
C GLU A 111 25.45 10.08 5.55
N THR A 112 25.65 9.57 4.33
CA THR A 112 24.80 9.90 3.20
C THR A 112 24.32 8.64 2.52
N LEU A 113 23.04 8.60 2.16
CA LEU A 113 22.44 7.51 1.39
C LEU A 113 21.74 8.09 0.16
N HIS A 114 21.97 7.47 -0.99
CA HIS A 114 21.31 7.77 -2.24
C HIS A 114 20.73 6.50 -2.85
N SER A 115 19.51 6.57 -3.36
CA SER A 115 18.90 5.50 -4.15
C SER A 115 17.86 6.07 -5.11
N HIS A 116 17.70 5.40 -6.25
CA HIS A 116 16.65 5.73 -7.21
C HIS A 116 15.29 5.21 -6.78
N PHE A 117 15.24 4.12 -6.01
CA PHE A 117 13.98 3.53 -5.60
C PHE A 117 14.11 2.72 -4.32
N ALA A 118 13.19 2.98 -3.38
CA ALA A 118 13.04 2.17 -2.18
C ALA A 118 11.57 1.84 -1.90
N LEU A 119 11.34 0.64 -1.36
CA LEU A 119 10.06 0.17 -0.85
C LEU A 119 10.21 -0.14 0.63
N TYR A 120 9.29 0.34 1.46
CA TYR A 120 9.26 0.08 2.89
C TYR A 120 7.90 -0.52 3.30
N ASP A 121 7.93 -1.75 3.81
CA ASP A 121 6.76 -2.55 4.19
C ASP A 121 6.46 -2.51 5.71
N ASN A 122 7.04 -1.54 6.42
CA ASN A 122 7.10 -1.41 7.89
C ASN A 122 8.17 -2.27 8.59
N ASN A 123 8.67 -3.32 7.96
CA ASN A 123 9.64 -4.24 8.57
C ASN A 123 11.01 -4.16 7.89
N THR A 124 11.03 -4.01 6.57
CA THR A 124 12.21 -4.05 5.71
C THR A 124 12.18 -2.93 4.69
N ILE A 125 13.36 -2.41 4.36
CA ILE A 125 13.56 -1.44 3.30
C ILE A 125 14.23 -2.15 2.13
N ASN A 126 13.54 -2.24 1.01
CA ASN A 126 14.02 -2.88 -0.21
C ASN A 126 14.49 -1.81 -1.22
N PHE A 127 15.71 -1.96 -1.70
CA PHE A 127 16.35 -1.12 -2.70
C PHE A 127 16.56 -1.94 -3.99
N PRO A 128 15.54 -2.10 -4.85
CA PRO A 128 15.63 -2.94 -6.04
C PRO A 128 16.40 -2.28 -7.20
N GLN A 129 16.65 -0.96 -7.14
CA GLN A 129 17.42 -0.20 -8.12
C GLN A 129 18.77 0.27 -7.56
N GLY A 130 19.27 -0.47 -6.58
CA GLY A 130 20.55 -0.22 -5.95
C GLY A 130 20.53 0.87 -4.90
N VAL A 131 21.58 0.86 -4.08
CA VAL A 131 21.76 1.80 -2.99
C VAL A 131 23.23 2.17 -2.93
N TYR A 132 23.47 3.47 -2.74
CA TYR A 132 24.78 4.02 -2.51
C TYR A 132 24.82 4.67 -1.14
N TYR A 133 25.79 4.30 -0.33
CA TYR A 133 25.93 4.77 1.04
C TYR A 133 27.37 5.22 1.27
N ILE A 134 27.54 6.34 1.95
CA ILE A 134 28.84 6.87 2.35
C ILE A 134 28.81 7.12 3.85
N ARG A 135 29.87 6.67 4.53
CA ARG A 135 30.18 7.02 5.90
C ARG A 135 31.66 7.28 6.00
N ASN A 136 32.03 8.49 6.43
CA ASN A 136 33.42 8.94 6.48
C ASN A 136 34.12 8.76 5.13
N ASP A 137 35.21 7.99 5.08
CA ASP A 137 35.96 7.66 3.87
C ASP A 137 35.46 6.39 3.16
N THR A 138 34.49 5.69 3.75
CA THR A 138 34.00 4.40 3.24
C THR A 138 32.73 4.60 2.42
N GLN A 139 32.78 4.10 1.19
CA GLN A 139 31.70 4.09 0.22
C GLN A 139 31.22 2.66 0.02
N PHE A 140 29.91 2.47 0.03
CA PHE A 140 29.26 1.20 -0.24
C PHE A 140 28.25 1.38 -1.38
N TRP A 141 28.31 0.48 -2.35
CA TRP A 141 27.31 0.37 -3.40
C TRP A 141 26.84 -1.08 -3.52
N SER A 142 25.53 -1.28 -3.66
CA SER A 142 24.96 -2.58 -4.00
C SER A 142 23.98 -2.44 -5.15
N GLN A 143 23.97 -3.40 -6.07
CA GLN A 143 23.03 -3.46 -7.18
C GLN A 143 21.58 -3.59 -6.70
N ARG A 144 21.37 -4.40 -5.66
CA ARG A 144 20.10 -4.52 -4.92
C ARG A 144 20.40 -4.77 -3.45
N ALA A 145 19.58 -4.24 -2.56
CA ALA A 145 19.73 -4.49 -1.13
C ALA A 145 18.38 -4.57 -0.42
N THR A 146 18.34 -5.34 0.65
CA THR A 146 17.26 -5.35 1.64
C THR A 146 17.88 -5.02 2.98
N TYR A 147 17.36 -4.02 3.66
CA TYR A 147 17.79 -3.64 5.00
C TYR A 147 16.67 -3.90 5.99
N THR A 148 16.97 -4.58 7.09
CA THR A 148 16.03 -4.85 8.18
C THR A 148 16.44 -4.01 9.40
N PRO A 149 15.79 -2.87 9.67
CA PRO A 149 16.20 -1.94 10.72
C PRO A 149 16.24 -2.56 12.12
N SER A 150 15.27 -3.45 12.44
CA SER A 150 15.19 -4.11 13.75
C SER A 150 16.38 -5.02 14.05
N LEU A 151 16.96 -5.63 13.01
CA LEU A 151 18.10 -6.54 13.11
C LEU A 151 19.44 -5.88 12.79
N LYS A 152 19.42 -4.64 12.28
CA LYS A 152 20.60 -3.96 11.69
C LYS A 152 21.29 -4.85 10.65
N GLU A 153 20.50 -5.57 9.86
CA GLU A 153 20.95 -6.54 8.88
C GLU A 153 20.78 -5.98 7.47
N LEU A 154 21.81 -6.11 6.63
CA LEU A 154 21.74 -5.76 5.20
C LEU A 154 22.07 -6.99 4.35
N LEU A 155 21.17 -7.31 3.42
CA LEU A 155 21.32 -8.38 2.45
C LEU A 155 21.38 -7.78 1.06
N GLY A 156 22.54 -7.85 0.42
CA GLY A 156 22.74 -7.44 -0.96
C GLY A 156 22.58 -8.61 -1.93
N ASN A 157 21.89 -8.37 -3.05
CA ASN A 157 21.64 -9.38 -4.08
C ASN A 157 22.19 -8.92 -5.43
N GLY A 158 23.26 -9.55 -5.91
CA GLY A 158 23.99 -9.14 -7.10
C GLY A 158 25.35 -8.54 -6.77
N ASP A 159 25.84 -7.67 -7.65
CA ASP A 159 27.16 -7.06 -7.48
C ASP A 159 27.17 -6.02 -6.35
N PHE A 160 28.28 -5.94 -5.62
CA PHE A 160 28.54 -4.89 -4.65
C PHE A 160 29.97 -4.36 -4.75
N ILE A 161 30.16 -3.14 -4.26
CA ILE A 161 31.45 -2.48 -4.14
C ILE A 161 31.55 -1.84 -2.76
N ILE A 162 32.66 -2.09 -2.06
CA ILE A 162 33.09 -1.31 -0.89
C ILE A 162 34.40 -0.65 -1.26
N ALA A 163 34.52 0.66 -1.07
CA ALA A 163 35.74 1.39 -1.35
C ALA A 163 36.06 2.37 -0.23
N SER A 164 37.35 2.53 0.03
CA SER A 164 37.90 3.65 0.80
C SER A 164 39.12 4.19 0.08
N ASN A 165 39.87 5.07 0.76
CA ASN A 165 41.16 5.54 0.26
C ASN A 165 42.23 4.44 0.17
N THR A 166 42.11 3.37 0.97
CA THR A 166 43.15 2.33 1.11
C THR A 166 42.76 0.98 0.49
N TYR A 167 41.49 0.80 0.12
CA TYR A 167 41.05 -0.45 -0.48
C TYR A 167 39.87 -0.27 -1.43
N ARG A 168 39.75 -1.21 -2.36
CA ARG A 168 38.56 -1.38 -3.20
C ARG A 168 38.20 -2.84 -3.30
N ILE A 169 37.07 -3.19 -2.72
CA ILE A 169 36.53 -4.55 -2.66
C ILE A 169 35.33 -4.61 -3.62
N LYS A 170 35.34 -5.59 -4.51
CA LYS A 170 34.19 -5.92 -5.37
C LYS A 170 33.77 -7.35 -5.09
N GLY A 171 32.48 -7.63 -5.14
CA GLY A 171 32.01 -8.99 -4.94
C GLY A 171 30.56 -9.20 -5.32
N LYS A 172 30.03 -10.36 -4.94
CA LYS A 172 28.64 -10.75 -5.16
C LYS A 172 27.96 -11.23 -3.89
N ASN A 173 26.70 -10.86 -3.74
CA ASN A 173 25.79 -11.27 -2.66
C ASN A 173 26.38 -10.99 -1.27
N ILE A 174 26.43 -9.72 -0.89
CA ILE A 174 26.95 -9.29 0.42
C ILE A 174 25.91 -9.50 1.52
N THR A 175 26.36 -9.92 2.68
CA THR A 175 25.57 -9.98 3.91
C THR A 175 26.30 -9.20 5.00
N TYR A 176 25.60 -8.25 5.61
CA TYR A 176 26.02 -7.60 6.85
C TYR A 176 25.08 -8.00 7.97
N LYS A 177 25.59 -8.73 8.96
CA LYS A 177 24.82 -9.21 10.12
C LYS A 177 25.75 -9.39 11.31
N ASP A 178 25.29 -9.05 12.52
CA ASP A 178 26.06 -9.21 13.76
C ASP A 178 27.46 -8.59 13.69
N ASN A 179 27.56 -7.40 13.07
CA ASN A 179 28.81 -6.68 12.79
C ASN A 179 29.82 -7.45 11.93
N LYS A 180 29.38 -8.46 11.18
CA LYS A 180 30.20 -9.22 10.25
C LYS A 180 29.74 -8.96 8.82
N ILE A 181 30.71 -8.78 7.93
CA ILE A 181 30.50 -8.72 6.48
C ILE A 181 30.94 -10.06 5.88
N SER A 182 30.07 -10.71 5.13
CA SER A 182 30.36 -11.91 4.36
C SER A 182 29.84 -11.78 2.94
N ALA A 183 30.44 -12.51 1.99
CA ALA A 183 29.98 -12.56 0.61
C ALA A 183 30.47 -13.83 -0.09
N ASN A 184 29.79 -14.25 -1.17
CA ASN A 184 30.10 -15.50 -1.87
C ASN A 184 31.37 -15.41 -2.73
N THR A 185 31.63 -14.25 -3.32
CA THR A 185 32.79 -14.04 -4.19
C THR A 185 33.32 -12.64 -3.95
N ILE A 186 34.60 -12.53 -3.61
CA ILE A 186 35.26 -11.28 -3.26
C ILE A 186 36.56 -11.15 -4.05
N LYS A 187 36.75 -9.98 -4.67
CA LYS A 187 38.02 -9.51 -5.22
C LYS A 187 38.36 -8.17 -4.58
N GLY A 188 39.38 -8.15 -3.74
CA GLY A 188 39.90 -6.94 -3.10
C GLY A 188 41.18 -6.45 -3.79
N ILE A 189 41.32 -5.14 -3.92
CA ILE A 189 42.57 -4.46 -4.27
C ILE A 189 42.94 -3.60 -3.05
N LEU A 190 44.10 -3.86 -2.46
CA LEU A 190 44.67 -3.01 -1.41
C LEU A 190 45.58 -1.98 -2.08
N ILE A 191 45.42 -0.73 -1.67
CA ILE A 191 46.27 0.38 -2.12
C ILE A 191 47.23 0.65 -0.97
N THR A 192 48.47 0.22 -1.14
CA THR A 192 49.58 0.66 -0.29
C THR A 192 50.08 2.01 -0.83
N ASP A 193 50.65 2.83 0.04
CA ASP A 193 51.17 4.15 -0.34
C ASP A 193 52.01 4.06 -1.62
N LYS A 194 51.81 5.02 -2.52
CA LYS A 194 52.77 5.25 -3.60
C LYS A 194 54.02 5.79 -2.93
N GLU A 195 55.11 5.03 -2.95
CA GLU A 195 56.46 5.55 -2.70
C GLU A 195 56.73 6.80 -3.55
#